data_AF-A0A952XLU6-F1
#
_entry.id   AF-A0A952XLU6-F1
#
_cell.length_a   1.000
_cell.length_b   1.000
_cell.length_c   1.000
_cell.angle_alpha   90.00
_cell.angle_beta   90.00
_cell.angle_gamma   90.00
#
_symmetry.space_group_name_H-M   'P 1'
#
loop_
_entity.id
_entity.type
_entity.pdbx_description
1 polymer ?
#
loop_
_entity_poly.entity_id
_entity_poly.type
_entity_poly.pdbx_seq_one_letter_code
_entity_poly.pdbx_strand_id
1 'polypeptide(L)'
;MTKRLCVTRRAVLSGGLASLIPLRVAAAEEAILPRIIAERAGYVRISPDEVLAFARDWWRAREASDHHRAPVIEFLLNAPRLYFSPLVRCLLPASTARAIDVLERKVTTDFLLSTRFFDTPGSEHELSYHGLDQACGNPFAEF
;
A
#
# COMPACT_ATOMS: atom_id res chain seq x y z
N MET A 1 22.89 -43.56 -18.54
CA MET A 1 21.61 -43.72 -17.80
C MET A 1 21.27 -42.40 -17.10
N THR A 2 20.39 -41.60 -17.68
CA THR A 2 19.93 -40.32 -17.10
C THR A 2 18.64 -40.54 -16.33
N LYS A 3 18.70 -40.47 -14.99
CA LYS A 3 17.51 -40.55 -14.14
C LYS A 3 16.73 -39.24 -14.24
N ARG A 4 15.55 -39.30 -14.87
CA ARG A 4 14.57 -38.19 -14.87
C ARG A 4 13.99 -38.05 -13.46
N LEU A 5 14.25 -36.91 -12.82
CA LEU A 5 13.60 -36.52 -11.57
C LEU A 5 12.15 -36.18 -11.86
N CYS A 6 11.24 -37.13 -11.61
CA CYS A 6 9.81 -36.87 -11.56
C CYS A 6 9.50 -36.01 -10.32
N VAL A 7 9.55 -34.69 -10.48
CA VAL A 7 9.02 -33.76 -9.49
C VAL A 7 7.49 -33.88 -9.54
N THR A 8 6.93 -34.59 -8.56
CA THR A 8 5.48 -34.72 -8.41
C THR A 8 4.89 -33.37 -8.00
N ARG A 9 3.77 -32.98 -8.62
CA ARG A 9 3.00 -31.74 -8.37
C ARG A 9 2.75 -31.40 -6.88
N ARG A 10 2.84 -32.38 -5.98
CA ARG A 10 2.68 -32.18 -4.53
C ARG A 10 3.89 -31.54 -3.85
N ALA A 11 5.11 -31.66 -4.39
CA ALA A 11 6.30 -31.06 -3.80
C ALA A 11 6.36 -29.53 -3.99
N VAL A 12 5.64 -28.98 -4.97
CA VAL A 12 5.56 -27.52 -5.20
C VAL A 12 4.63 -26.84 -4.19
N LEU A 13 3.70 -27.57 -3.57
CA LEU A 13 2.72 -27.00 -2.64
C LEU A 13 3.22 -26.90 -1.19
N SER A 14 4.23 -27.68 -0.79
CA SER A 14 4.78 -27.64 0.57
C SER A 14 5.85 -26.56 0.79
N GLY A 15 6.39 -25.96 -0.27
CA GLY A 15 7.36 -24.86 -0.17
C GLY A 15 6.75 -23.48 0.08
N GLY A 16 5.43 -23.30 -0.10
CA GLY A 16 4.75 -22.01 0.03
C GLY A 16 4.42 -21.59 1.47
N LEU A 17 4.32 -22.55 2.40
CA LEU A 17 3.83 -22.30 3.76
C LEU A 17 4.87 -21.69 4.71
N ALA A 18 6.16 -21.74 4.36
CA ALA A 18 7.22 -21.08 5.15
C ALA A 18 7.25 -19.54 4.97
N SER A 19 6.44 -18.99 4.05
CA SER A 19 6.39 -17.54 3.79
C SER A 19 5.39 -16.77 4.66
N LEU A 20 4.59 -17.49 5.47
CA LEU A 20 3.60 -16.96 6.42
C LEU A 20 4.20 -16.73 7.81
N ILE A 21 5.47 -16.34 7.90
CA ILE A 21 5.96 -15.74 9.14
C ILE A 21 5.18 -14.42 9.28
N PRO A 22 4.40 -14.22 10.34
CA PRO A 22 3.75 -12.93 10.55
C PRO A 22 4.85 -11.88 10.61
N LEU A 23 4.91 -11.03 9.59
CA LEU A 23 5.61 -9.77 9.72
C LEU A 23 4.98 -9.09 10.92
N ARG A 24 5.81 -8.62 11.86
CA ARG A 24 5.32 -7.77 12.94
C ARG A 24 4.46 -6.69 12.29
N VAL A 25 3.25 -6.47 12.80
CA VAL A 25 2.25 -5.59 12.20
C VAL A 25 2.86 -4.24 11.78
N ALA A 26 3.72 -3.66 12.63
CA ALA A 26 4.50 -2.46 12.33
C ALA A 26 5.36 -2.55 11.04
N ALA A 27 6.03 -3.68 10.79
CA ALA A 27 6.84 -3.88 9.58
C ALA A 27 5.97 -4.11 8.32
N ALA A 28 4.76 -4.65 8.48
CA ALA A 28 3.80 -4.76 7.38
C ALA A 28 3.19 -3.38 7.05
N GLU A 29 2.80 -2.62 8.07
CA GLU A 29 2.32 -1.24 7.98
C GLU A 29 3.30 -0.33 7.25
N GLU A 30 4.58 -0.39 7.62
CA GLU A 30 5.66 0.38 7.00
C GLU A 30 5.98 -0.08 5.57
N ALA A 31 5.54 -1.26 5.14
CA ALA A 31 5.79 -1.76 3.78
C ALA A 31 4.61 -1.52 2.83
N ILE A 32 3.37 -1.54 3.33
CA ILE A 32 2.17 -1.51 2.49
C ILE A 32 1.99 -0.14 1.83
N LEU A 33 1.98 0.93 2.63
CA LEU A 33 1.68 2.27 2.11
C LEU A 33 2.77 2.81 1.16
N PRO A 34 4.07 2.69 1.46
CA PRO A 34 5.10 3.13 0.51
C PRO A 34 5.02 2.41 -0.83
N ARG A 35 4.62 1.13 -0.82
CA ARG A 35 4.47 0.37 -2.05
C ARG A 35 3.21 0.74 -2.84
N ILE A 36 2.09 1.04 -2.17
CA ILE A 36 0.91 1.63 -2.82
C ILE A 36 1.29 2.94 -3.51
N ILE A 37 2.04 3.81 -2.81
CA ILE A 37 2.50 5.10 -3.34
C ILE A 37 3.42 4.88 -4.54
N ALA A 38 4.38 3.96 -4.45
CA ALA A 38 5.26 3.64 -5.58
C ALA A 38 4.50 3.13 -6.81
N GLU A 39 3.46 2.31 -6.62
CA GLU A 39 2.64 1.76 -7.71
C GLU A 39 1.65 2.78 -8.30
N ARG A 40 1.05 3.65 -7.48
CA ARG A 40 -0.05 4.56 -7.88
C ARG A 40 0.37 6.02 -8.11
N ALA A 41 1.44 6.46 -7.45
CA ALA A 41 2.00 7.81 -7.52
C ALA A 41 3.50 7.80 -7.86
N GLY A 42 4.01 6.74 -8.47
CA GLY A 42 5.43 6.63 -8.88
C GLY A 42 5.89 7.66 -9.93
N TYR A 43 4.98 8.46 -10.49
CA TYR A 43 5.29 9.60 -11.33
C TYR A 43 5.73 10.85 -10.54
N VAL A 44 5.54 10.84 -9.22
CA VAL A 44 5.93 11.92 -8.32
C VAL A 44 7.38 11.74 -7.88
N ARG A 45 8.16 12.82 -7.89
CA ARG A 45 9.49 12.84 -7.27
C ARG A 45 9.33 13.22 -5.81
N ILE A 46 9.61 12.29 -4.90
CA ILE A 46 9.57 12.52 -3.45
C ILE A 46 10.61 11.62 -2.77
N SER A 47 11.18 12.09 -1.67
CA SER A 47 12.15 11.30 -0.92
C SER A 47 11.47 10.11 -0.21
N PRO A 48 12.17 8.97 -0.04
CA PRO A 48 11.64 7.83 0.69
C PRO A 48 11.27 8.14 2.14
N ASP A 49 11.99 9.07 2.78
CA ASP A 49 11.75 9.44 4.18
C ASP A 49 10.41 10.17 4.36
N GLU A 50 10.04 11.02 3.40
CA GLU A 50 8.75 11.72 3.38
C GLU A 50 7.59 10.75 3.17
N VAL A 51 7.77 9.73 2.32
CA VAL A 51 6.79 8.65 2.11
C VAL A 51 6.60 7.83 3.39
N LEU A 52 7.69 7.54 4.12
CA LEU A 52 7.61 6.86 5.41
C LEU A 52 6.95 7.74 6.49
N ALA A 53 7.21 9.04 6.50
CA ALA A 53 6.56 9.98 7.40
C ALA A 53 5.03 9.97 7.18
N PHE A 54 4.60 10.10 5.91
CA PHE A 54 3.19 9.94 5.54
C PHE A 54 2.61 8.61 6.01
N ALA A 55 3.32 7.50 5.77
CA ALA A 55 2.82 6.17 6.13
C ALA A 55 2.55 6.05 7.64
N ARG A 56 3.45 6.58 8.49
CA ARG A 56 3.28 6.58 9.95
C ARG A 56 2.07 7.41 10.36
N ASP A 57 1.94 8.62 9.82
CA ASP A 57 0.83 9.51 10.18
C ASP A 57 -0.52 8.95 9.71
N TRP A 58 -0.55 8.31 8.54
CA TRP A 58 -1.75 7.69 7.97
C TRP A 58 -2.26 6.54 8.82
N TRP A 59 -1.34 5.71 9.35
CA TRP A 59 -1.69 4.64 10.27
C TRP A 59 -2.17 5.17 11.62
N ARG A 60 -1.47 6.15 12.22
CA ARG A 60 -1.89 6.78 13.49
C ARG A 60 -3.30 7.37 13.40
N ALA A 61 -3.61 8.08 12.33
CA ALA A 61 -4.93 8.67 12.12
C ALA A 61 -6.05 7.62 12.04
N ARG A 62 -5.74 6.41 11.57
CA ARG A 62 -6.71 5.31 11.42
C ARG A 62 -6.83 4.41 12.63
N GLU A 63 -5.76 4.27 13.39
CA GLU A 63 -5.81 3.66 14.72
C GLU A 63 -6.72 4.47 15.65
N ALA A 64 -6.64 5.81 15.58
CA ALA A 64 -7.48 6.71 16.36
C ALA A 64 -8.98 6.69 15.98
N SER A 65 -9.35 6.16 14.80
CA SER A 65 -10.71 6.23 14.24
C SER A 65 -11.39 4.87 14.06
N ASP A 66 -10.90 3.81 14.69
CA ASP A 66 -11.33 2.39 14.53
C ASP A 66 -11.31 1.85 13.08
N HIS A 67 -10.96 2.67 12.10
CA HIS A 67 -10.89 2.30 10.68
C HIS A 67 -9.78 1.30 10.40
N HIS A 68 -8.78 1.18 11.28
CA HIS A 68 -7.73 0.17 11.21
C HIS A 68 -8.30 -1.28 11.26
N ARG A 69 -9.50 -1.48 11.80
CA ARG A 69 -10.18 -2.80 11.84
C ARG A 69 -10.98 -3.13 10.57
N ALA A 70 -10.84 -2.35 9.50
CA ALA A 70 -11.51 -2.66 8.25
C ALA A 70 -10.99 -4.03 7.72
N PRO A 71 -11.88 -4.95 7.28
CA PRO A 71 -11.48 -6.30 6.84
C PRO A 71 -10.41 -6.31 5.75
N VAL A 72 -10.39 -5.28 4.91
CA VAL A 72 -9.35 -5.12 3.86
C VAL A 72 -7.98 -4.80 4.46
N ILE A 73 -7.91 -3.97 5.51
CA ILE A 73 -6.66 -3.64 6.18
C ILE A 73 -6.13 -4.87 6.91
N GLU A 74 -6.99 -5.59 7.64
CA GLU A 74 -6.61 -6.85 8.29
C GLU A 74 -6.09 -7.88 7.29
N PHE A 75 -6.74 -8.02 6.14
CA PHE A 75 -6.26 -8.89 5.06
C PHE A 75 -4.85 -8.50 4.58
N LEU A 76 -4.61 -7.21 4.37
CA LEU A 76 -3.31 -6.71 3.88
C LEU A 76 -2.20 -6.90 4.92
N LEU A 77 -2.49 -6.67 6.20
CA LEU A 77 -1.52 -6.83 7.29
C LEU A 77 -1.14 -8.30 7.52
N ASN A 78 -2.10 -9.21 7.40
CA ASN A 78 -1.84 -10.63 7.55
C ASN A 78 -1.11 -11.25 6.35
N ALA A 79 -1.25 -10.66 5.17
CA ALA A 79 -0.69 -11.22 3.94
C ALA A 79 -0.08 -10.16 3.00
N PRO A 80 0.87 -9.33 3.46
CA PRO A 80 1.41 -8.22 2.68
C PRO A 80 2.09 -8.71 1.39
N ARG A 81 2.77 -9.86 1.45
CA ARG A 81 3.42 -10.48 0.28
C ARG A 81 2.43 -10.94 -0.78
N LEU A 82 1.22 -11.35 -0.36
CA LEU A 82 0.20 -11.87 -1.28
C LEU A 82 -0.47 -10.74 -2.04
N TYR A 83 -0.72 -9.62 -1.37
CA TYR A 83 -1.31 -8.42 -1.99
C TYR A 83 -0.53 -7.93 -3.22
N PHE A 84 0.81 -7.90 -3.12
CA PHE A 84 1.66 -7.42 -4.21
C PHE A 84 1.95 -8.44 -5.31
N SER A 85 1.39 -9.64 -5.22
CA SER A 85 1.52 -10.63 -6.29
C SER A 85 0.45 -10.39 -7.36
N PRO A 86 0.82 -10.11 -8.62
CA PRO A 86 -0.15 -9.92 -9.71
C PRO A 86 -1.09 -11.13 -9.89
N LEU A 87 -0.55 -12.34 -9.69
CA LEU A 87 -1.31 -13.59 -9.79
C LEU A 87 -2.36 -13.70 -8.68
N VAL A 88 -2.02 -13.29 -7.46
CA VAL A 88 -2.97 -13.32 -6.34
C VAL A 88 -4.07 -12.29 -6.55
N ARG A 89 -3.74 -11.08 -7.03
CA ARG A 89 -4.75 -10.04 -7.31
C ARG A 89 -5.84 -10.52 -8.27
N CYS A 90 -5.48 -11.34 -9.27
CA CYS A 90 -6.44 -11.95 -10.20
C CYS A 90 -7.34 -13.03 -9.58
N LEU A 91 -6.91 -13.63 -8.46
CA LEU A 91 -7.64 -14.70 -7.77
C LEU A 91 -8.50 -14.19 -6.61
N LEU A 92 -8.40 -12.89 -6.29
CA LEU A 92 -9.19 -12.30 -5.22
C LEU A 92 -10.69 -12.26 -5.59
N PRO A 93 -11.58 -12.47 -4.62
CA PRO A 93 -12.99 -12.17 -4.80
C PRO A 93 -13.20 -10.73 -5.28
N ALA A 94 -14.17 -10.50 -6.17
CA ALA A 94 -14.42 -9.17 -6.74
C ALA A 94 -14.69 -8.09 -5.68
N SER A 95 -15.34 -8.45 -4.57
CA SER A 95 -15.56 -7.57 -3.43
C SER A 95 -14.24 -7.14 -2.75
N THR A 96 -13.33 -8.08 -2.52
CA THR A 96 -12.01 -7.82 -1.94
C THR A 96 -11.15 -6.98 -2.88
N ALA A 97 -11.12 -7.32 -4.17
CA ALA A 97 -10.39 -6.55 -5.18
C ALA A 97 -10.88 -5.10 -5.24
N ARG A 98 -12.21 -4.88 -5.19
CA ARG A 98 -12.80 -3.54 -5.12
C ARG A 98 -12.44 -2.80 -3.84
N ALA A 99 -12.49 -3.46 -2.68
CA ALA A 99 -12.12 -2.84 -1.42
C ALA A 99 -10.65 -2.40 -1.40
N ILE A 100 -9.77 -3.21 -1.99
CA ILE A 100 -8.35 -2.88 -2.17
C ILE A 100 -8.19 -1.68 -3.11
N ASP A 101 -8.88 -1.64 -4.25
CA ASP A 101 -8.79 -0.50 -5.18
C ASP A 101 -9.29 0.80 -4.52
N VAL A 102 -10.36 0.74 -3.74
CA VAL A 102 -10.87 1.88 -2.97
C VAL A 102 -9.83 2.35 -1.95
N LEU A 103 -9.19 1.41 -1.23
CA LEU A 103 -8.13 1.72 -0.29
C LEU A 103 -6.93 2.38 -0.97
N GLU A 104 -6.43 1.80 -2.06
CA GLU A 104 -5.30 2.34 -2.83
C GLU A 104 -5.57 3.76 -3.33
N ARG A 105 -6.76 4.00 -3.87
CA ARG A 105 -7.18 5.34 -4.29
C ARG A 105 -7.19 6.30 -3.11
N LYS A 106 -7.79 5.90 -1.98
CA LYS A 106 -7.84 6.73 -0.77
C LYS A 106 -6.43 7.07 -0.26
N VAL A 107 -5.55 6.08 -0.13
CA VAL A 107 -4.14 6.29 0.25
C VAL A 107 -3.45 7.27 -0.69
N THR A 108 -3.61 7.08 -2.00
CA THR A 108 -2.97 7.91 -3.02
C THR A 108 -3.51 9.34 -2.99
N THR A 109 -4.81 9.51 -2.85
CA THR A 109 -5.45 10.82 -2.75
C THR A 109 -5.03 11.55 -1.48
N ASP A 110 -5.09 10.88 -0.32
CA ASP A 110 -4.63 11.44 0.97
C ASP A 110 -3.16 11.88 0.86
N PHE A 111 -2.32 11.05 0.23
CA PHE A 111 -0.91 11.35 -0.02
C PHE A 111 -0.73 12.60 -0.88
N LEU A 112 -1.34 12.66 -2.07
CA LEU A 112 -1.18 13.81 -2.96
C LEU A 112 -1.71 15.11 -2.35
N LEU A 113 -2.82 15.07 -1.63
CA LEU A 113 -3.39 16.23 -0.92
C LEU A 113 -2.53 16.69 0.26
N SER A 114 -1.75 15.79 0.86
CA SER A 114 -0.80 16.13 1.92
C SER A 114 0.56 16.65 1.39
N THR A 115 0.64 16.91 0.10
CA THR A 115 1.81 17.49 -0.59
C THR A 115 1.39 18.70 -1.42
N ARG A 116 2.34 19.46 -1.95
CA ARG A 116 2.09 20.58 -2.90
C ARG A 116 1.85 20.14 -4.36
N PHE A 117 1.49 18.87 -4.59
CA PHE A 117 1.33 18.33 -5.94
C PHE A 117 0.39 19.17 -6.82
N PHE A 118 -0.70 19.69 -6.25
CA PHE A 118 -1.71 20.45 -6.99
C PHE A 118 -1.38 21.94 -7.14
N ASP A 119 -0.48 22.49 -6.33
CA ASP A 119 -0.11 23.91 -6.39
C ASP A 119 0.81 24.22 -7.57
N THR A 120 1.54 23.22 -8.07
CA THR A 120 2.51 23.39 -9.17
C THR A 120 2.31 22.31 -10.25
N PRO A 121 1.35 22.49 -11.17
CA PRO A 121 1.11 21.51 -12.23
C PRO A 121 2.32 21.41 -13.16
N GLY A 122 2.97 20.23 -13.21
CA GLY A 122 4.11 19.93 -14.11
C GLY A 122 5.42 19.52 -13.41
N SER A 123 5.36 18.87 -12.25
CA SER A 123 6.50 18.70 -11.32
C SER A 123 7.73 17.97 -11.89
N GLU A 124 8.70 18.73 -12.40
CA GLU A 124 10.11 18.30 -12.41
C GLU A 124 10.73 18.37 -11.00
N HIS A 125 10.08 19.08 -10.07
CA HIS A 125 10.56 19.33 -8.71
C HIS A 125 10.21 18.22 -7.72
N GLU A 126 11.09 18.02 -6.74
CA GLU A 126 10.86 17.13 -5.63
C GLU A 126 9.77 17.70 -4.70
N LEU A 127 8.77 16.89 -4.38
CA LEU A 127 7.71 17.25 -3.45
C LEU A 127 8.17 17.07 -2.01
N SER A 128 7.53 17.79 -1.10
CA SER A 128 7.63 17.60 0.35
C SER A 128 6.28 17.22 0.91
N TYR A 129 6.28 16.35 1.92
CA TYR A 129 5.12 15.99 2.71
C TYR A 129 4.91 17.05 3.80
N HIS A 130 3.67 17.51 3.96
CA HIS A 130 3.34 18.61 4.87
C HIS A 130 2.44 18.19 6.05
N GLY A 131 2.22 16.88 6.22
CA GLY A 131 1.31 16.35 7.23
C GLY A 131 -0.09 16.09 6.70
N LEU A 132 -0.80 15.15 7.33
CA LEU A 132 -2.20 14.85 6.96
C LEU A 132 -3.18 15.96 7.34
N ASP A 133 -2.86 16.75 8.36
CA ASP A 133 -3.74 17.83 8.84
C ASP A 133 -3.84 19.00 7.84
N GLN A 134 -2.85 19.15 6.95
CA GLN A 134 -2.90 20.14 5.86
C GLN A 134 -3.78 19.70 4.69
N ALA A 135 -4.15 18.41 4.61
CA ALA A 135 -5.04 17.90 3.55
C ALA A 135 -6.49 18.42 3.67
N CYS A 136 -6.84 19.12 4.77
CA CYS A 136 -8.15 19.76 4.95
C CYS A 136 -8.31 21.08 4.19
N GLY A 137 -7.30 21.57 3.47
CA GLY A 137 -7.49 22.60 2.47
C GLY A 137 -8.05 21.98 1.20
N ASN A 138 -9.38 22.02 0.99
CA ASN A 138 -9.94 21.69 -0.31
C ASN A 138 -9.36 22.68 -1.34
N PRO A 139 -8.55 22.25 -2.33
CA PRO A 139 -7.98 23.16 -3.32
C PRO A 139 -9.04 23.77 -4.25
N PHE A 140 -10.29 23.29 -4.18
CA PHE A 140 -11.45 23.82 -4.88
C PHE A 140 -12.43 24.58 -3.97
N ALA A 141 -12.14 24.76 -2.68
CA ALA A 141 -12.91 25.66 -1.83
C ALA A 141 -12.35 27.07 -2.00
N GLU A 142 -12.92 27.83 -2.92
CA GLU A 142 -12.78 29.30 -2.91
C GLU A 142 -13.33 29.80 -1.57
N PHE A 143 -12.50 30.50 -0.78
CA PHE A 143 -12.91 31.25 0.42
C PHE A 143 -12.75 32.74 0.18
#